data_AF-A0A349E5A2-F1
#
_entry.id   AF-A0A349E5A2-F1
#
_cell.length_a   1.000
_cell.length_b   1.000
_cell.length_c   1.000
_cell.angle_alpha   90.00
_cell.angle_beta   90.00
_cell.angle_gamma   90.00
#
_symmetry.space_group_name_H-M   'P 1'
#
loop_
_entity.id
_entity.type
_entity.pdbx_description
1 polymer ?
#
loop_
_entity_poly.entity_id
_entity_poly.type
_entity_poly.pdbx_seq_one_letter_code
_entity_poly.pdbx_strand_id
1 'polypeptide(L)'
;MTNAQSKVVDLDARKNALDTSCSIAVQAPAGSGKTELLSLRFLKLLAICQHPEEVLAITFTKKAANEMAERILNTLEWAQNIDPNAIQTQLDHDRYEIANSVLLQDKEMSWQLQQSPNRLRIQTIDSFCNFLASRLPILSNFGGPLQISEQVDDCYQLAIRNFLKLLDSDSPIAASIAELMLHFDNDGNKLETLLGSLLKQREQWIGDIVGVASDPQQALQHLTDNLLELVSESIAEATHLLQPYSAQLLPLLDYATKNLADEDS
;
A
#
# COMPACT_ATOMS: atom_id res chain seq x y z
N MET A 1 -34.26 40.59 14.98
CA MET A 1 -34.78 39.21 14.89
C MET A 1 -33.59 38.30 14.63
N THR A 2 -33.48 37.28 15.45
CA THR A 2 -32.29 36.50 15.81
C THR A 2 -31.74 35.69 14.63
N ASN A 3 -30.46 35.88 14.31
CA ASN A 3 -29.71 35.02 13.39
C ASN A 3 -29.61 33.63 14.03
N ALA A 4 -30.36 32.66 13.49
CA ALA A 4 -30.23 31.27 13.86
C ALA A 4 -28.81 30.82 13.52
N GLN A 5 -27.97 30.64 14.55
CA GLN A 5 -26.70 29.94 14.43
C GLN A 5 -26.98 28.56 13.83
N SER A 6 -26.62 28.38 12.56
CA SER A 6 -26.68 27.10 11.87
C SER A 6 -25.80 26.12 12.63
N LYS A 7 -26.43 25.29 13.47
CA LYS A 7 -25.73 24.27 14.25
C LYS A 7 -25.20 23.25 13.26
N VAL A 8 -23.87 23.14 13.19
CA VAL A 8 -23.21 22.20 12.27
C VAL A 8 -23.68 20.77 12.62
N VAL A 9 -24.25 20.08 11.64
CA VAL A 9 -24.95 18.79 11.82
C VAL A 9 -24.01 17.69 12.37
N ASP A 10 -22.70 17.79 12.09
CA ASP A 10 -21.69 16.80 12.47
C ASP A 10 -20.86 17.19 13.72
N LEU A 11 -21.26 18.23 14.46
CA LEU A 11 -20.47 18.79 15.56
C LEU A 11 -20.12 17.78 16.66
N ASP A 12 -21.07 16.92 17.05
CA ASP A 12 -20.83 15.88 18.07
C ASP A 12 -19.85 14.81 17.56
N ALA A 13 -19.95 14.42 16.29
CA ALA A 13 -19.01 13.50 15.67
C ALA A 13 -17.59 14.09 15.59
N ARG A 14 -17.45 15.39 15.30
CA ARG A 14 -16.17 16.10 15.33
C ARG A 14 -15.57 16.14 16.74
N LYS A 15 -16.39 16.45 17.75
CA LYS A 15 -15.95 16.43 19.15
C LYS A 15 -15.44 15.07 19.57
N ASN A 16 -16.19 14.01 19.24
CA ASN A 16 -15.74 12.64 19.48
C ASN A 16 -14.42 12.37 18.77
N ALA A 17 -14.31 12.69 17.48
CA ALA A 17 -13.08 12.53 16.70
C ALA A 17 -11.88 13.36 17.20
N LEU A 18 -12.08 14.31 18.11
CA LEU A 18 -11.03 15.07 18.78
C LEU A 18 -10.71 14.56 20.19
N ASP A 19 -11.40 13.55 20.70
CA ASP A 19 -11.07 12.89 21.96
C ASP A 19 -9.80 12.03 21.81
N THR A 20 -8.72 12.44 22.47
CA THR A 20 -7.40 11.77 22.41
C THR A 20 -7.30 10.55 23.32
N SER A 21 -8.29 10.27 24.16
CA SER A 21 -8.28 9.15 25.12
C SER A 21 -8.69 7.80 24.50
N CYS A 22 -9.23 7.81 23.29
CA CYS A 22 -9.72 6.61 22.61
C CYS A 22 -9.22 6.52 21.15
N SER A 23 -9.26 5.30 20.61
CA SER A 23 -9.04 5.04 19.19
C SER A 23 -10.32 5.31 18.41
N ILE A 24 -10.20 6.01 17.27
CA ILE A 24 -11.35 6.46 16.49
C ILE A 24 -11.11 6.17 15.00
N ALA A 25 -12.12 5.61 14.34
CA ALA A 25 -12.20 5.52 12.90
C ALA A 25 -13.14 6.61 12.36
N VAL A 26 -12.63 7.49 11.51
CA VAL A 26 -13.43 8.55 10.89
C VAL A 26 -13.80 8.16 9.46
N GLN A 27 -15.08 7.91 9.24
CA GLN A 27 -15.64 7.72 7.90
C GLN A 27 -16.40 8.97 7.48
N ALA A 28 -15.98 9.62 6.39
CA ALA A 28 -16.72 10.74 5.82
C ALA A 28 -16.56 10.81 4.29
N PRO A 29 -17.53 11.39 3.56
CA PRO A 29 -17.42 11.65 2.13
C PRO A 29 -16.25 12.58 1.73
N ALA A 30 -15.97 12.66 0.44
CA ALA A 30 -15.04 13.67 -0.08
C ALA A 30 -15.54 15.09 0.26
N GLY A 31 -14.62 16.00 0.56
CA GLY A 31 -14.95 17.39 0.90
C GLY A 31 -15.45 17.63 2.34
N SER A 32 -15.64 16.61 3.17
CA SER A 32 -16.17 16.77 4.55
C SER A 32 -15.17 17.30 5.58
N GLY A 33 -13.97 17.75 5.17
CA GLY A 33 -12.95 18.28 6.09
C GLY A 33 -12.20 17.23 6.93
N LYS A 34 -12.14 15.96 6.48
CA LYS A 34 -11.39 14.89 7.18
C LYS A 34 -9.95 15.26 7.50
N THR A 35 -9.26 15.90 6.56
CA THR A 35 -7.87 16.30 6.73
C THR A 35 -7.71 17.43 7.72
N GLU A 36 -8.67 18.35 7.79
CA GLU A 36 -8.71 19.41 8.80
C GLU A 36 -8.91 18.80 10.19
N LEU A 37 -9.89 17.90 10.34
CA LEU A 37 -10.16 17.18 11.58
C LEU A 37 -8.93 16.38 12.06
N LEU A 38 -8.22 15.71 11.14
CA LEU A 38 -7.00 14.98 11.45
C LEU A 38 -5.86 15.92 11.90
N SER A 39 -5.75 17.11 11.29
CA SER A 39 -4.75 18.11 11.68
C SER A 39 -5.04 18.69 13.08
N LEU A 40 -6.32 18.94 13.40
CA LEU A 40 -6.74 19.37 14.73
C LEU A 40 -6.51 18.27 15.78
N ARG A 41 -6.77 17.00 15.45
CA ARG A 41 -6.48 15.87 16.34
C ARG A 41 -4.97 15.75 16.60
N PHE A 42 -4.14 15.94 15.58
CA PHE A 42 -2.68 15.96 15.71
C PHE A 42 -2.23 17.08 16.67
N LEU A 43 -2.76 18.30 16.50
CA LEU A 43 -2.51 19.41 17.43
C LEU A 43 -2.93 19.09 18.87
N LYS A 44 -4.11 18.47 19.09
CA LYS A 44 -4.53 18.05 20.44
C LYS A 44 -3.58 17.04 21.07
N LEU A 45 -3.00 16.13 20.29
CA LEU A 45 -1.99 15.20 20.79
C LEU A 45 -0.68 15.93 21.11
N LEU A 46 -0.27 16.90 20.29
CA LEU A 46 0.88 17.74 20.59
C LEU A 46 0.70 18.51 21.91
N ALA A 47 -0.49 19.03 22.18
CA ALA A 47 -0.76 19.79 23.41
C ALA A 47 -0.58 18.98 24.70
N ILE A 48 -0.53 17.64 24.63
CA ILE A 48 -0.42 16.77 25.80
C ILE A 48 0.86 15.91 25.82
N CYS A 49 1.71 16.00 24.80
CA CYS A 49 2.95 15.23 24.72
C CYS A 49 4.13 15.98 25.36
N GLN A 50 5.20 15.26 25.71
CA GLN A 50 6.44 15.86 26.19
C GLN A 50 7.37 16.25 25.04
N HIS A 51 7.34 15.46 23.96
CA HIS A 51 8.14 15.68 22.77
C HIS A 51 7.26 15.58 21.51
N PRO A 52 7.35 16.50 20.53
CA PRO A 52 6.58 16.43 19.30
C PRO A 52 6.77 15.11 18.54
N GLU A 53 7.95 14.51 18.69
CA GLU A 53 8.34 13.24 18.11
C GLU A 53 7.51 12.04 18.63
N GLU A 54 6.76 12.19 19.71
CA GLU A 54 5.83 11.19 20.25
C GLU A 54 4.54 11.09 19.43
N VAL A 55 4.21 12.13 18.65
CA VAL A 55 3.00 12.18 17.82
C VAL A 55 3.37 11.89 16.37
N LEU A 56 2.87 10.77 15.84
CA LEU A 56 3.14 10.31 14.48
C LEU A 56 1.88 10.39 13.60
N ALA A 57 1.98 11.08 12.47
CA ALA A 57 1.00 11.03 11.39
C ALA A 57 1.61 10.32 10.17
N ILE A 58 0.86 9.36 9.62
CA ILE A 58 1.28 8.58 8.45
C ILE A 58 0.29 8.83 7.31
N THR A 59 0.81 8.97 6.09
CA THR A 59 0.00 9.15 4.87
C THR A 59 0.58 8.36 3.69
N PHE A 60 -0.16 8.28 2.59
CA PHE A 60 0.26 7.54 1.39
C PHE A 60 1.25 8.33 0.52
N THR A 61 1.17 9.66 0.49
CA THR A 61 1.96 10.46 -0.44
C THR A 61 2.78 11.53 0.26
N LYS A 62 3.98 11.81 -0.28
CA LYS A 62 4.83 12.91 0.21
C LYS A 62 4.10 14.26 0.14
N LYS A 63 3.28 14.46 -0.89
CA LYS A 63 2.45 15.66 -1.04
C LYS A 63 1.47 15.83 0.11
N ALA A 64 0.71 14.79 0.46
CA ALA A 64 -0.23 14.86 1.56
C ALA A 64 0.46 15.08 2.92
N ALA A 65 1.68 14.54 3.09
CA ALA A 65 2.47 14.76 4.30
C ALA A 65 2.85 16.24 4.44
N ASN A 66 3.38 16.81 3.36
CA ASN A 66 3.76 18.22 3.31
C ASN A 66 2.55 19.15 3.49
N GLU A 67 1.43 18.89 2.82
CA GLU A 67 0.19 19.66 2.97
C GLU A 67 -0.35 19.62 4.41
N MET A 68 -0.22 18.48 5.10
CA MET A 68 -0.63 18.35 6.50
C MET A 68 0.31 19.13 7.43
N ALA A 69 1.62 19.03 7.22
CA ALA A 69 2.62 19.77 7.99
C ALA A 69 2.44 21.29 7.84
N GLU A 70 2.30 21.77 6.60
CA GLU A 70 2.04 23.17 6.29
C GLU A 70 0.74 23.65 6.96
N ARG A 71 -0.34 22.86 6.90
CA ARG A 71 -1.59 23.21 7.57
C ARG A 71 -1.42 23.38 9.08
N ILE A 72 -0.66 22.50 9.73
CA ILE A 72 -0.39 22.58 11.17
C ILE A 72 0.38 23.86 11.49
N LEU A 73 1.47 24.15 10.77
CA LEU A 73 2.28 25.36 10.98
C LEU A 73 1.48 26.64 10.72
N ASN A 74 0.70 26.69 9.65
CA ASN A 74 -0.18 27.81 9.32
C ASN A 74 -1.25 28.02 10.40
N THR A 75 -1.78 26.93 10.98
CA THR A 75 -2.75 27.02 12.08
C THR A 75 -2.10 27.59 13.34
N LEU A 76 -0.87 27.20 13.66
CA LEU A 76 -0.11 27.75 14.78
C LEU A 76 0.24 29.22 14.55
N GLU A 77 0.70 29.59 13.35
CA GLU A 77 1.00 30.98 12.99
C GLU A 77 -0.25 31.87 13.05
N TRP A 78 -1.37 31.38 12.51
CA TRP A 78 -2.66 32.07 12.60
C TRP A 78 -3.06 32.33 14.06
N ALA A 79 -2.94 31.33 14.92
CA ALA A 79 -3.27 31.46 16.34
C ALA A 79 -2.34 32.42 17.10
N GLN A 80 -1.08 32.57 16.69
CA GLN A 80 -0.17 33.56 17.27
C GLN A 80 -0.55 35.01 16.93
N ASN A 81 -1.14 35.22 15.75
CA ASN A 81 -1.35 36.56 15.19
C ASN A 81 -2.79 37.07 15.31
N ILE A 82 -3.76 36.20 15.56
CA ILE A 82 -5.17 36.59 15.67
C ILE A 82 -5.50 37.18 17.05
N ASP A 83 -6.32 38.23 17.07
CA ASP A 83 -6.96 38.71 18.31
C ASP A 83 -8.08 37.72 18.71
N PRO A 84 -8.02 37.09 19.90
CA PRO A 84 -9.06 36.17 20.35
C PRO A 84 -10.47 36.76 20.33
N ASN A 85 -10.61 38.08 20.53
CA ASN A 85 -11.91 38.77 20.50
C ASN A 85 -12.46 38.96 19.09
N ALA A 86 -11.63 38.81 18.06
CA ALA A 86 -12.03 38.90 16.66
C ALA A 86 -12.58 37.58 16.10
N ILE A 87 -12.50 36.48 16.87
CA ILE A 87 -12.99 35.15 16.47
C ILE A 87 -14.52 35.11 16.56
N GLN A 88 -15.18 34.90 15.42
CA GLN A 88 -16.64 34.98 15.33
C GLN A 88 -17.35 33.62 15.39
N THR A 89 -16.69 32.55 14.93
CA THR A 89 -17.31 31.23 14.83
C THR A 89 -16.85 30.31 15.96
N GLN A 90 -17.74 29.44 16.43
CA GLN A 90 -17.39 28.44 17.45
C GLN A 90 -16.28 27.49 16.97
N LEU A 91 -16.28 27.12 15.68
CA LEU A 91 -15.26 26.23 15.13
C LEU A 91 -13.88 26.89 15.12
N ASP A 92 -13.81 28.17 14.76
CA ASP A 92 -12.54 28.91 14.81
C ASP A 92 -12.08 29.11 16.25
N HIS A 93 -13.02 29.27 17.20
CA HIS A 93 -12.70 29.33 18.63
C HIS A 93 -12.10 28.01 19.13
N ASP A 94 -12.73 26.88 18.82
CA ASP A 94 -12.21 25.54 19.17
C ASP A 94 -10.83 25.31 18.52
N ARG A 95 -10.65 25.71 17.26
CA ARG A 95 -9.35 25.64 16.56
C ARG A 95 -8.30 26.50 17.25
N TYR A 96 -8.64 27.72 17.65
CA TYR A 96 -7.75 28.64 18.35
C TYR A 96 -7.34 28.07 19.72
N GLU A 97 -8.27 27.54 20.52
CA GLU A 97 -7.96 26.93 21.81
C GLU A 97 -6.97 25.77 21.69
N ILE A 98 -7.19 24.89 20.70
CA ILE A 98 -6.29 23.77 20.40
C ILE A 98 -4.91 24.27 19.97
N ALA A 99 -4.85 25.25 19.06
CA ALA A 99 -3.58 25.79 18.61
C ALA A 99 -2.83 26.52 19.73
N ASN A 100 -3.53 27.33 20.52
CA ASN A 100 -2.96 28.08 21.64
C ASN A 100 -2.41 27.16 22.74
N SER A 101 -3.08 26.04 23.02
CA SER A 101 -2.54 25.04 23.96
C SER A 101 -1.25 24.39 23.45
N VAL A 102 -1.12 24.14 22.14
CA VAL A 102 0.15 23.70 21.54
C VAL A 102 1.23 24.79 21.64
N LEU A 103 0.89 26.06 21.41
CA LEU A 103 1.84 27.18 21.51
C LEU A 103 2.38 27.37 22.93
N LEU A 104 1.52 27.21 23.94
CA LEU A 104 1.93 27.23 25.34
C LEU A 104 2.90 26.08 25.64
N GLN A 105 2.56 24.87 25.19
CA GLN A 105 3.41 23.69 25.36
C GLN A 105 4.74 23.82 24.60
N ASP A 106 4.73 24.32 23.36
CA ASP A 106 5.92 24.61 22.54
C ASP A 106 6.87 25.58 23.25
N LYS A 107 6.32 26.60 23.93
CA LYS A 107 7.10 27.55 24.71
C LYS A 107 7.63 26.94 26.01
N GLU A 108 6.79 26.23 26.76
CA GLU A 108 7.14 25.60 28.03
C GLU A 108 8.25 24.55 27.84
N MET A 109 8.10 23.69 26.85
CA MET A 109 9.02 22.61 26.54
C MET A 109 10.14 23.03 25.56
N SER A 110 10.18 24.30 25.18
CA SER A 110 11.18 24.89 24.28
C SER A 110 11.33 24.13 22.96
N TRP A 111 10.21 23.75 22.34
CA TRP A 111 10.24 22.92 21.14
C TRP A 111 10.68 23.66 19.88
N GLN A 112 10.35 24.95 19.77
CA GLN A 112 10.71 25.80 18.64
C GLN A 112 10.15 25.27 17.30
N LEU A 113 8.88 24.84 17.30
CA LEU A 113 8.25 24.17 16.15
C LEU A 113 8.26 25.00 14.86
N GLN A 114 8.14 26.33 14.96
CA GLN A 114 8.23 27.24 13.81
C GLN A 114 9.64 27.27 13.19
N GLN A 115 10.68 27.21 14.03
CA GLN A 115 12.07 27.17 13.55
C GLN A 115 12.52 25.76 13.15
N SER A 116 11.90 24.73 13.73
CA SER A 116 12.22 23.32 13.51
C SER A 116 11.01 22.49 13.05
N PRO A 117 10.43 22.75 11.86
CA PRO A 117 9.28 21.98 11.33
C PRO A 117 9.51 20.47 11.26
N ASN A 118 10.75 20.04 11.02
CA ASN A 118 11.13 18.63 10.90
C ASN A 118 10.89 17.81 12.18
N ARG A 119 10.61 18.45 13.31
CA ARG A 119 10.22 17.78 14.55
C ARG A 119 8.81 17.20 14.49
N LEU A 120 7.96 17.74 13.62
CA LEU A 120 6.63 17.20 13.36
C LEU A 120 6.79 15.89 12.57
N ARG A 121 6.51 14.75 13.19
CA ARG A 121 6.60 13.45 12.52
C ARG A 121 5.38 13.18 11.65
N ILE A 122 5.36 13.81 10.49
CA ILE A 122 4.35 13.66 9.46
C ILE A 122 5.04 13.09 8.22
N GLN A 123 4.84 11.81 7.94
CA GLN A 123 5.63 11.09 6.94
C GLN A 123 4.81 10.08 6.14
N THR A 124 5.39 9.57 5.05
CA THR A 124 4.76 8.47 4.31
C THR A 124 4.95 7.15 5.03
N ILE A 125 4.14 6.15 4.67
CA ILE A 125 4.32 4.76 5.12
C ILE A 125 5.76 4.30 4.88
N ASP A 126 6.28 4.49 3.66
CA ASP A 126 7.64 4.06 3.31
C ASP A 126 8.72 4.76 4.14
N SER A 127 8.60 6.08 4.34
CA SER A 127 9.54 6.84 5.15
C SER A 127 9.54 6.36 6.60
N PHE A 128 8.38 6.01 7.15
CA PHE A 128 8.29 5.45 8.49
C PHE A 128 8.91 4.05 8.58
N CYS A 129 8.64 3.17 7.62
CA CYS A 129 9.25 1.84 7.55
C CYS A 129 10.77 1.93 7.45
N ASN A 130 11.29 2.82 6.61
CA ASN A 130 12.73 3.06 6.50
C ASN A 130 13.33 3.63 7.81
N PHE A 131 12.61 4.55 8.48
CA PHE A 131 13.01 5.05 9.79
C PHE A 131 13.10 3.92 10.84
N LEU A 132 12.12 3.03 10.91
CA LEU A 132 12.13 1.91 11.84
C LEU A 132 13.28 0.94 11.54
N ALA A 133 13.43 0.53 10.29
CA ALA A 133 14.43 -0.45 9.88
C ALA A 133 15.86 0.08 10.07
N SER A 134 16.09 1.38 9.84
CA SER A 134 17.39 2.02 10.10
C SER A 134 17.72 2.19 11.59
N ARG A 135 16.72 2.22 12.47
CA ARG A 135 16.93 2.31 13.93
C ARG A 135 17.15 0.96 14.60
N LEU A 136 16.80 -0.13 13.92
CA LEU A 136 16.88 -1.50 14.46
C LEU A 136 17.74 -2.42 13.56
N PRO A 137 18.99 -2.03 13.18
CA PRO A 137 19.75 -2.72 12.13
C PRO A 137 20.07 -4.18 12.43
N ILE A 138 20.20 -4.54 13.72
CA ILE A 138 20.43 -5.91 14.16
C ILE A 138 19.15 -6.75 13.99
N LEU A 139 18.01 -6.27 14.51
CA LEU A 139 16.73 -6.98 14.41
C LEU A 139 16.23 -7.07 12.97
N SER A 140 16.57 -6.08 12.15
CA SER A 140 16.21 -6.07 10.74
C SER A 140 17.18 -6.86 9.85
N ASN A 141 18.22 -7.49 10.41
CA ASN A 141 19.23 -8.28 9.69
C ASN A 141 19.94 -7.54 8.53
N PHE A 142 19.89 -6.20 8.50
CA PHE A 142 20.49 -5.43 7.39
C PHE A 142 21.98 -5.15 7.59
N GLY A 143 22.52 -5.33 8.80
CA GLY A 143 23.96 -5.24 9.07
C GLY A 143 24.60 -3.86 8.82
N GLY A 144 23.83 -2.86 8.41
CA GLY A 144 24.32 -1.54 7.99
C GLY A 144 23.20 -0.60 7.54
N PRO A 145 23.56 0.60 7.04
CA PRO A 145 22.61 1.58 6.54
C PRO A 145 21.86 1.06 5.31
N LEU A 146 20.54 1.24 5.33
CA LEU A 146 19.67 0.86 4.22
C LEU A 146 19.82 1.81 3.05
N GLN A 147 20.07 1.25 1.86
CA GLN A 147 19.99 1.98 0.60
C GLN A 147 18.74 1.52 -0.15
N ILE A 148 17.90 2.49 -0.52
CA ILE A 148 16.74 2.22 -1.37
C ILE A 148 17.25 2.10 -2.80
N SER A 149 17.05 0.94 -3.41
CA SER A 149 17.37 0.71 -4.81
C SER A 149 16.17 1.05 -5.70
N GLU A 150 16.41 1.79 -6.77
CA GLU A 150 15.44 1.99 -7.86
C GLU A 150 15.54 0.89 -8.93
N GLN A 151 16.59 0.06 -8.87
CA GLN A 151 16.84 -1.04 -9.80
C GLN A 151 16.19 -2.34 -9.29
N VAL A 152 14.86 -2.39 -9.32
CA VAL A 152 14.09 -3.53 -8.82
C VAL A 152 14.37 -4.80 -9.64
N ASP A 153 14.60 -4.66 -10.95
CA ASP A 153 14.90 -5.77 -11.85
C ASP A 153 16.18 -6.52 -11.45
N ASP A 154 17.23 -5.79 -11.06
CA ASP A 154 18.51 -6.37 -10.64
C ASP A 154 18.34 -7.17 -9.34
N CYS A 155 17.51 -6.67 -8.42
CA CYS A 155 17.14 -7.37 -7.19
C CYS A 155 16.39 -8.68 -7.49
N TYR A 156 15.46 -8.68 -8.44
CA TYR A 156 14.75 -9.89 -8.86
C TYR A 156 15.69 -10.89 -9.53
N GLN A 157 16.56 -10.46 -10.44
CA GLN A 157 17.54 -11.34 -11.07
C GLN A 157 18.49 -11.96 -10.04
N LEU A 158 18.96 -11.17 -9.07
CA LEU A 158 19.81 -11.69 -8.00
C LEU A 158 19.07 -12.74 -7.14
N ALA A 159 17.82 -12.47 -6.77
CA ALA A 159 16.99 -13.40 -6.01
C ALA A 159 16.77 -14.71 -6.77
N ILE A 160 16.44 -14.63 -8.07
CA ILE A 160 16.23 -15.80 -8.93
C ILE A 160 17.51 -16.61 -9.08
N ARG A 161 18.65 -15.97 -9.36
CA ARG A 161 19.95 -16.67 -9.46
C ARG A 161 20.31 -17.37 -8.15
N ASN A 162 20.08 -16.72 -7.02
CA ASN A 162 20.32 -17.33 -5.71
C ASN A 162 19.36 -18.50 -5.43
N PHE A 163 18.11 -18.40 -5.88
CA PHE A 163 17.15 -19.50 -5.82
C PHE A 163 17.58 -20.69 -6.68
N LEU A 164 17.97 -20.46 -7.94
CA LEU A 164 18.40 -21.54 -8.85
C LEU A 164 19.70 -22.22 -8.37
N LYS A 165 20.60 -21.49 -7.71
CA LYS A 165 21.79 -22.07 -7.07
C LYS A 165 21.47 -23.09 -5.96
N LEU A 166 20.23 -23.09 -5.43
CA LEU A 166 19.82 -24.11 -4.47
C LEU A 166 19.71 -25.51 -5.10
N LEU A 167 19.71 -25.61 -6.44
CA LEU A 167 19.79 -26.89 -7.14
C LEU A 167 21.02 -27.71 -6.72
N ASP A 168 22.15 -27.04 -6.49
CA ASP A 168 23.41 -27.68 -6.11
C ASP A 168 23.56 -27.86 -4.58
N SER A 169 22.48 -27.61 -3.82
CA SER A 169 22.49 -27.68 -2.35
C SER A 169 21.70 -28.87 -1.82
N ASP A 170 21.97 -29.29 -0.59
CA ASP A 170 21.21 -30.34 0.13
C ASP A 170 19.80 -29.86 0.59
N SER A 171 19.23 -28.86 -0.07
CA SER A 171 17.92 -28.31 0.25
C SER A 171 16.80 -29.24 -0.22
N PRO A 172 15.72 -29.43 0.57
CA PRO A 172 14.53 -30.16 0.11
C PRO A 172 13.91 -29.62 -1.18
N ILE A 173 14.15 -28.34 -1.49
CA ILE A 173 13.62 -27.67 -2.69
C ILE A 173 14.44 -28.01 -3.95
N ALA A 174 15.67 -28.52 -3.81
CA ALA A 174 16.55 -28.80 -4.94
C ALA A 174 15.92 -29.79 -5.95
N ALA A 175 15.23 -30.82 -5.46
CA ALA A 175 14.52 -31.78 -6.31
C ALA A 175 13.40 -31.12 -7.14
N SER A 176 12.64 -30.21 -6.53
CA SER A 176 11.59 -29.46 -7.24
C SER A 176 12.16 -28.49 -8.27
N ILE A 177 13.31 -27.87 -7.99
CA ILE A 177 14.02 -27.03 -8.98
C ILE A 177 14.51 -27.89 -10.15
N ALA A 178 15.04 -29.09 -9.87
CA ALA A 178 15.50 -30.00 -10.92
C ALA A 178 14.34 -30.44 -11.85
N GLU A 179 13.19 -30.79 -11.27
CA GLU A 179 11.98 -31.14 -12.03
C GLU A 179 11.50 -29.96 -12.89
N LEU A 180 11.47 -28.76 -12.32
CA LEU A 180 11.13 -27.54 -13.05
C LEU A 180 12.11 -27.30 -14.20
N MET A 181 13.41 -27.48 -13.99
CA MET A 181 14.41 -27.28 -15.03
C MET A 181 14.28 -28.27 -16.17
N LEU A 182 13.99 -29.54 -15.87
CA LEU A 182 13.69 -30.55 -16.87
C LEU A 182 12.44 -30.20 -17.70
N HIS A 183 11.39 -29.66 -17.07
CA HIS A 183 10.18 -29.22 -17.78
C HIS A 183 10.44 -28.08 -18.77
N PHE A 184 11.47 -27.26 -18.52
CA PHE A 184 11.90 -26.17 -19.41
C PHE A 184 13.09 -26.54 -20.29
N ASP A 185 13.35 -27.83 -20.54
CA ASP A 185 14.46 -28.33 -21.37
C ASP A 185 15.84 -27.82 -20.92
N ASN A 186 16.01 -27.58 -19.62
CA ASN A 186 17.18 -26.95 -19.00
C ASN A 186 17.51 -25.55 -19.56
N ASP A 187 16.54 -24.83 -20.12
CA ASP A 187 16.69 -23.43 -20.53
C ASP A 187 16.58 -22.50 -19.31
N GLY A 188 17.72 -22.30 -18.64
CA GLY A 188 17.85 -21.40 -17.49
C GLY A 188 17.44 -19.96 -17.80
N ASN A 189 17.72 -19.46 -19.01
CA ASN A 189 17.40 -18.07 -19.37
C ASN A 189 15.88 -17.87 -19.51
N LYS A 190 15.19 -18.84 -20.12
CA LYS A 190 13.74 -18.85 -20.21
C LYS A 190 13.11 -18.92 -18.83
N LEU A 191 13.62 -19.80 -17.96
CA LEU A 191 13.13 -19.90 -16.58
C LEU A 191 13.38 -18.61 -15.79
N GLU A 192 14.56 -17.99 -15.88
CA GLU A 192 14.85 -16.70 -15.23
C GLU A 192 13.87 -15.61 -15.68
N THR A 193 13.55 -15.56 -16.98
CA THR A 193 12.61 -14.59 -17.55
C THR A 193 11.19 -14.80 -17.01
N LEU A 194 10.74 -16.05 -16.92
CA LEU A 194 9.41 -16.40 -16.40
C LEU A 194 9.30 -16.12 -14.90
N LEU A 195 10.28 -16.52 -14.10
CA LEU A 195 10.34 -16.22 -12.67
C LEU A 195 10.41 -14.71 -12.42
N GLY A 196 11.14 -13.97 -13.25
CA GLY A 196 11.18 -12.50 -13.20
C GLY A 196 9.82 -11.88 -13.46
N SER A 197 9.08 -12.39 -14.43
CA SER A 197 7.73 -11.93 -14.76
C SER A 197 6.75 -12.24 -13.63
N LEU A 198 6.87 -13.44 -13.04
CA LEU A 198 6.09 -13.87 -11.89
C LEU A 198 6.33 -12.96 -10.66
N LEU A 199 7.59 -12.61 -10.35
CA LEU A 199 7.91 -11.70 -9.25
C LEU A 199 7.37 -10.27 -9.47
N LYS A 200 7.34 -9.78 -10.72
CA LYS A 200 6.76 -8.48 -11.05
C LYS A 200 5.26 -8.43 -10.80
N GLN A 201 4.57 -9.56 -10.92
CA GLN A 201 3.13 -9.69 -10.69
C GLN A 201 2.79 -10.28 -9.32
N ARG A 202 3.73 -10.29 -8.36
CA ARG A 202 3.55 -10.96 -7.05
C ARG A 202 2.25 -10.61 -6.34
N GLU A 203 1.82 -9.36 -6.40
CA GLU A 203 0.62 -8.91 -5.69
C GLU A 203 -0.66 -9.60 -6.19
N GLN A 204 -0.65 -10.10 -7.42
CA GLN A 204 -1.80 -10.77 -8.04
C GLN A 204 -1.98 -12.21 -7.57
N TRP A 205 -0.90 -12.90 -7.21
CA TRP A 205 -0.95 -14.33 -6.88
C TRP A 205 -0.52 -14.66 -5.44
N ILE A 206 0.21 -13.77 -4.76
CA ILE A 206 0.76 -14.07 -3.43
C ILE A 206 -0.33 -14.30 -2.39
N GLY A 207 -1.45 -13.59 -2.47
CA GLY A 207 -2.58 -13.77 -1.54
C GLY A 207 -3.18 -15.17 -1.64
N ASP A 208 -3.47 -15.61 -2.86
CA ASP A 208 -4.08 -16.91 -3.13
C ASP A 208 -3.11 -18.04 -2.85
N ILE A 209 -1.84 -17.89 -3.24
CA ILE A 209 -0.84 -18.94 -3.02
C ILE A 209 -0.43 -18.99 -1.54
N VAL A 210 -0.14 -17.88 -0.86
CA VAL A 210 0.33 -17.91 0.53
C VAL A 210 -0.80 -18.18 1.53
N GLY A 211 -2.03 -17.74 1.23
CA GLY A 211 -3.21 -18.12 2.01
C GLY A 211 -3.51 -19.62 1.95
N VAL A 212 -3.22 -20.25 0.80
CA VAL A 212 -3.42 -21.69 0.55
C VAL A 212 -2.14 -22.52 0.80
N ALA A 213 -0.97 -21.88 0.94
CA ALA A 213 0.36 -22.50 1.12
C ALA A 213 0.54 -23.28 2.43
N SER A 214 -0.51 -23.40 3.24
CA SER A 214 -0.54 -24.40 4.30
C SER A 214 -0.52 -25.83 3.72
N ASP A 215 -1.00 -26.00 2.47
CA ASP A 215 -1.06 -27.28 1.77
C ASP A 215 -0.74 -27.15 0.26
N PRO A 216 0.41 -27.68 -0.21
CA PRO A 216 0.80 -27.66 -1.63
C PRO A 216 -0.26 -28.25 -2.58
N GLN A 217 -1.03 -29.25 -2.15
CA GLN A 217 -2.06 -29.87 -2.99
C GLN A 217 -3.23 -28.91 -3.25
N GLN A 218 -3.64 -28.15 -2.23
CA GLN A 218 -4.70 -27.17 -2.39
C GLN A 218 -4.27 -26.01 -3.29
N ALA A 219 -3.00 -25.57 -3.17
CA ALA A 219 -2.46 -24.53 -4.04
C ALA A 219 -2.45 -24.99 -5.51
N LEU A 220 -2.01 -26.23 -5.77
CA LEU A 220 -2.04 -26.82 -7.10
C LEU A 220 -3.46 -26.95 -7.65
N GLN A 221 -4.41 -27.41 -6.84
CA GLN A 221 -5.81 -27.53 -7.25
C GLN A 221 -6.38 -26.17 -7.64
N HIS A 222 -6.17 -25.15 -6.80
CA HIS A 222 -6.65 -23.80 -7.08
C HIS A 222 -6.07 -23.22 -8.38
N LEU A 223 -4.77 -23.39 -8.61
CA LEU A 223 -4.13 -22.98 -9.86
C LEU A 223 -4.68 -23.74 -11.07
N THR A 224 -4.95 -25.04 -10.91
CA THR A 224 -5.50 -25.87 -11.97
C THR A 224 -6.92 -25.43 -12.33
N ASP A 225 -7.76 -25.15 -11.34
CA ASP A 225 -9.13 -24.70 -11.54
C ASP A 225 -9.17 -23.35 -12.28
N ASN A 226 -8.33 -22.38 -11.86
CA ASN A 226 -8.19 -21.09 -12.54
C ASN A 226 -7.71 -21.23 -13.99
N LEU A 227 -6.74 -22.13 -14.25
CA LEU A 227 -6.26 -22.39 -15.61
C LEU A 227 -7.35 -23.02 -16.48
N LEU A 228 -8.12 -23.97 -15.94
CA LEU A 228 -9.22 -24.59 -16.65
C LEU A 228 -10.33 -23.58 -16.98
N GLU A 229 -10.62 -22.66 -16.06
CA GLU A 229 -11.55 -21.55 -16.29
C GLU A 229 -11.07 -20.66 -17.45
N LEU A 230 -9.81 -20.19 -17.40
CA LEU A 230 -9.21 -19.37 -18.45
C LEU A 230 -9.20 -20.06 -19.82
N VAL A 231 -8.88 -21.36 -19.86
CA VAL A 231 -8.94 -22.17 -21.08
C VAL A 231 -10.38 -22.24 -21.59
N SER A 232 -11.36 -22.46 -20.71
CA SER A 232 -12.77 -22.53 -21.10
C SER A 232 -13.27 -21.21 -21.69
N GLU A 233 -12.90 -20.08 -21.09
CA GLU A 233 -13.24 -18.74 -21.57
C GLU A 233 -12.59 -18.46 -22.93
N SER A 234 -11.30 -18.78 -23.08
CA SER A 234 -10.56 -18.60 -24.34
C SER A 234 -11.16 -19.45 -25.47
N ILE A 235 -11.56 -20.69 -25.18
CA ILE A 235 -12.24 -21.56 -26.14
C ILE A 235 -13.63 -20.99 -26.49
N ALA A 236 -14.37 -20.49 -25.51
CA ALA A 236 -15.68 -19.88 -25.74
C ALA A 236 -15.58 -18.63 -26.63
N GLU A 237 -14.60 -17.76 -26.36
CA GLU A 237 -14.32 -16.58 -27.17
C GLU A 237 -13.91 -16.96 -28.61
N ALA A 238 -12.98 -17.91 -28.76
CA ALA A 238 -12.60 -18.42 -30.07
C ALA A 238 -13.80 -19.02 -30.82
N THR A 239 -14.66 -19.78 -30.13
CA THR A 239 -15.88 -20.36 -30.71
C THR A 239 -16.83 -19.27 -31.20
N HIS A 240 -17.03 -18.21 -30.40
CA HIS A 240 -17.88 -17.09 -30.77
C HIS A 240 -17.33 -16.32 -31.99
N LEU A 241 -16.01 -16.08 -32.04
CA LEU A 241 -15.35 -15.43 -33.19
C LEU A 241 -15.45 -16.26 -34.48
N LEU A 242 -15.40 -17.58 -34.37
CA LEU A 242 -15.50 -18.50 -35.52
C LEU A 242 -16.94 -18.81 -35.94
N GLN A 243 -17.93 -18.53 -35.08
CA GLN A 243 -19.35 -18.84 -35.33
C GLN A 243 -19.89 -18.32 -36.68
N PRO A 244 -19.57 -17.10 -37.15
CA PRO A 244 -20.04 -16.59 -38.44
C PRO A 244 -19.49 -17.39 -39.65
N TYR A 245 -18.32 -18.02 -39.49
CA TYR A 245 -17.64 -18.78 -40.54
C TYR A 245 -17.94 -20.28 -40.46
N SER A 246 -18.76 -20.73 -39.50
CA SER A 246 -19.07 -22.14 -39.24
C SER A 246 -19.52 -22.90 -40.50
N ALA A 247 -20.35 -22.30 -41.36
CA ALA A 247 -20.82 -22.92 -42.60
C ALA A 247 -19.69 -23.22 -43.60
N GLN A 248 -18.60 -22.46 -43.58
CA GLN A 248 -17.42 -22.65 -44.43
C GLN A 248 -16.38 -23.54 -43.75
N LEU A 249 -16.20 -23.40 -42.43
CA LEU A 249 -15.20 -24.12 -41.66
C LEU A 249 -15.60 -25.58 -41.39
N LEU A 250 -16.87 -25.88 -41.11
CA LEU A 250 -17.32 -27.25 -40.78
C LEU A 250 -17.03 -28.25 -41.91
N PRO A 251 -17.32 -27.96 -43.20
CA PRO A 251 -16.96 -28.87 -44.28
C PRO A 251 -15.45 -29.04 -44.46
N LEU A 252 -14.66 -27.97 -44.24
CA LEU A 252 -13.21 -28.02 -44.34
C LEU A 252 -12.60 -28.84 -43.19
N LEU A 253 -13.14 -28.71 -41.97
CA LEU A 253 -12.77 -29.51 -40.81
C LEU A 253 -13.13 -30.98 -41.03
N ASP A 254 -14.34 -31.30 -41.50
CA ASP A 254 -14.77 -32.67 -41.80
C ASP A 254 -13.93 -33.31 -42.92
N TYR A 255 -13.54 -32.52 -43.94
CA TYR A 255 -12.59 -32.97 -44.94
C TYR A 255 -11.20 -33.20 -44.34
N ALA A 256 -10.68 -32.28 -43.53
CA ALA A 256 -9.37 -32.39 -42.92
C ALA A 256 -9.28 -33.58 -41.96
N THR A 257 -10.30 -33.85 -41.14
CA THR A 257 -10.31 -35.01 -40.23
C THR A 257 -10.42 -36.34 -40.97
N LYS A 258 -11.19 -36.40 -42.07
CA LYS A 258 -11.29 -37.61 -42.92
C LYS A 258 -10.02 -37.91 -43.71
N ASN A 259 -9.21 -36.89 -43.97
CA ASN A 259 -7.94 -37.01 -44.71
C ASN A 259 -6.72 -36.78 -43.82
N LEU A 260 -6.92 -36.70 -42.50
CA LEU A 260 -5.83 -36.82 -41.52
C LEU A 260 -5.41 -38.28 -41.60
N ALA A 261 -4.42 -38.58 -42.42
CA ALA A 261 -3.83 -39.89 -42.44
C ALA A 261 -3.32 -40.19 -41.01
N ASP A 262 -3.48 -41.44 -40.56
CA ASP A 262 -2.63 -42.00 -39.51
C ASP A 262 -1.19 -41.94 -40.02
N GLU A 263 -0.52 -40.80 -39.87
CA GLU A 263 0.94 -40.74 -39.85
C GLU A 263 1.43 -41.25 -38.49
N ASP A 264 1.14 -42.51 -38.20
CA ASP A 264 1.86 -43.34 -37.22
C ASP A 264 1.67 -44.82 -37.62
N SER A 265 2.48 -45.22 -38.61
CA SER A 265 2.99 -46.59 -38.78
C SER A 265 4.51 -46.53 -38.81
#